data_AF-A0A7G9WCZ2-F1
#
_entry.id   AF-A0A7G9WCZ2-F1
#
_cell.length_a   1.000
_cell.length_b   1.000
_cell.length_c   1.000
_cell.angle_alpha   90.00
_cell.angle_beta   90.00
_cell.angle_gamma   90.00
#
_symmetry.space_group_name_H-M   'P 1'
#
loop_
_entity.id
_entity.type
_entity.pdbx_description
1 polymer ?
#
loop_
_entity_poly.entity_id
_entity_poly.type
_entity_poly.pdbx_seq_one_letter_code
_entity_poly.pdbx_strand_id
1 'polypeptide(L)'
;MAVVDVIRYDGNPDVFAWKHPSHELGNWTQLIVNESQEAILFKGGQALDLFTAGRHTLSTNNIPLLSKLVNLPFGGNSPFVAEVWYINKRFTLDVKWGTKDPIQLQDPQYKIFVPVRSFGQFGIQINDSRKFLVNLVGTMKSFDKTTLNNYFRGVLTTKIKDHISSYLVHKKISVLDINAYIDEISEHIQGRVAPTFEKFGISVENFYVNSINIPENDPGVAKLKDALARRAEMDIIGYNYQQQRSFDTLESAARNEGSGASNIMGAGIGMGMGLGIGGGMGNAMGQVTQNLKPEGNQTCVKCNAANPLNVKFCNNCGNNLTESKKENPAQNTCASCSEPMSSKGVFCPHCGSKHVMCPDCGKGNLEDSKVCRACGNGMPVPCNNCGESVQSGVNFCPNCGNSMVLRCGGCSVEVKPGQKFCHECGNVL
;
A
#
# COMPACT_ATOMS: atom_id res chain seq x y z
N MET A 1 29.96 -1.32 57.13
CA MET A 1 29.14 -2.23 56.31
C MET A 1 27.74 -2.22 56.89
N ALA A 2 26.72 -1.90 56.09
CA ALA A 2 25.34 -1.95 56.57
C ALA A 2 25.01 -3.40 56.97
N VAL A 3 24.43 -3.59 58.15
CA VAL A 3 24.06 -4.92 58.69
C VAL A 3 22.85 -5.51 57.94
N VAL A 4 22.16 -4.69 57.14
CA VAL A 4 20.93 -5.02 56.43
C VAL A 4 20.93 -4.30 55.08
N ASP A 5 20.90 -5.06 53.98
CA ASP A 5 20.71 -4.49 52.64
C ASP A 5 19.22 -4.25 52.38
N VAL A 6 18.90 -3.10 51.78
CA VAL A 6 17.52 -2.75 51.40
C VAL A 6 17.41 -2.72 49.88
N ILE A 7 16.51 -3.51 49.33
CA ILE A 7 16.22 -3.57 47.90
C ILE A 7 14.83 -3.02 47.66
N ARG A 8 14.71 -2.10 46.71
CA ARG A 8 13.45 -1.51 46.22
C ARG A 8 13.59 -1.11 44.76
N TYR A 9 12.46 -0.92 44.08
CA TYR A 9 12.44 -0.42 42.70
C TYR A 9 11.42 0.71 42.52
N ASP A 10 11.93 1.92 42.31
CA ASP A 10 11.16 3.16 42.08
C ASP A 10 11.41 3.72 40.67
N GLY A 11 11.64 2.83 39.68
CA GLY A 11 12.04 3.22 38.32
C GLY A 11 10.91 3.75 37.43
N ASN A 12 11.20 3.86 36.13
CA ASN A 12 10.30 4.44 35.14
C ASN A 12 8.98 3.64 35.04
N PRO A 13 7.79 4.31 35.04
CA PRO A 13 6.50 3.64 34.88
C PRO A 13 6.33 2.83 33.58
N ASP A 14 7.10 3.13 32.52
CA ASP A 14 7.08 2.38 31.25
C ASP A 14 7.83 1.03 31.32
N VAL A 15 8.47 0.74 32.45
CA VAL A 15 9.14 -0.53 32.71
C VAL A 15 8.17 -1.48 33.43
N PHE A 16 7.85 -2.57 32.75
CA PHE A 16 6.94 -3.61 33.20
C PHE A 16 7.62 -4.67 34.06
N ALA A 17 8.87 -5.01 33.72
CA ALA A 17 9.71 -5.92 34.49
C ALA A 17 11.09 -5.33 34.68
N TRP A 18 11.66 -5.46 35.86
CA TRP A 18 13.03 -5.05 36.15
C TRP A 18 13.74 -6.06 37.03
N LYS A 19 14.93 -6.48 36.60
CA LYS A 19 15.81 -7.37 37.35
C LYS A 19 16.77 -6.56 38.20
N HIS A 20 16.80 -6.84 39.50
CA HIS A 20 17.78 -6.25 40.40
C HIS A 20 19.21 -6.65 39.97
N PRO A 21 20.18 -5.71 39.90
CA PRO A 21 21.50 -5.98 39.34
C PRO A 21 22.39 -6.87 40.21
N SER A 22 22.19 -6.89 41.53
CA SER A 22 22.95 -7.79 42.41
C SER A 22 22.32 -9.18 42.46
N HIS A 23 23.16 -10.21 42.40
CA HIS A 23 22.78 -11.60 42.58
C HIS A 23 23.12 -12.14 43.97
N GLU A 24 23.96 -11.41 44.72
CA GLU A 24 24.37 -11.78 46.06
C GLU A 24 23.45 -11.04 47.03
N LEU A 25 22.54 -11.79 47.65
CA LEU A 25 21.64 -11.28 48.66
C LEU A 25 22.18 -11.69 50.02
N GLY A 26 22.41 -10.71 50.89
CA GLY A 26 22.74 -10.96 52.29
C GLY A 26 21.60 -11.67 53.00
N ASN A 27 21.93 -12.44 54.04
CA ASN A 27 20.89 -12.86 54.98
C ASN A 27 20.28 -11.60 55.62
N TRP A 28 18.94 -11.56 55.74
CA TRP A 28 18.16 -10.44 56.27
C TRP A 28 17.96 -9.24 55.34
N THR A 29 18.26 -9.38 54.05
CA THR A 29 17.93 -8.34 53.05
C THR A 29 16.44 -7.96 53.15
N GLN A 30 16.17 -6.66 53.24
CA GLN A 30 14.82 -6.10 53.26
C GLN A 30 14.38 -5.82 51.83
N LEU A 31 13.39 -6.56 51.37
CA LEU A 31 12.72 -6.36 50.10
C LEU A 31 11.50 -5.44 50.31
N ILE A 32 11.50 -4.26 49.68
CA ILE A 32 10.38 -3.32 49.73
C ILE A 32 9.67 -3.35 48.38
N VAL A 33 8.40 -3.76 48.40
CA VAL A 33 7.54 -3.84 47.22
C VAL A 33 6.45 -2.77 47.32
N ASN A 34 6.31 -1.94 46.30
CA ASN A 34 5.29 -0.89 46.27
C ASN A 34 3.88 -1.47 46.04
N GLU A 35 2.83 -0.70 46.36
CA GLU A 35 1.42 -1.12 46.27
C GLU A 35 1.02 -1.65 44.88
N SER A 36 1.58 -1.04 43.83
CA SER A 36 1.32 -1.39 42.43
C SER A 36 2.36 -2.36 41.85
N GLN A 37 3.09 -3.08 42.70
CA GLN A 37 4.14 -3.99 42.28
C GLN A 37 4.02 -5.37 42.92
N GLU A 38 4.61 -6.34 42.24
CA GLU A 38 4.95 -7.64 42.81
C GLU A 38 6.45 -7.85 42.64
N ALA A 39 7.05 -8.65 43.51
CA ALA A 39 8.43 -9.10 43.35
C ALA A 39 8.51 -10.62 43.30
N ILE A 40 9.31 -11.18 42.40
CA ILE A 40 9.53 -12.62 42.28
C ILE A 40 11.00 -12.94 42.52
N LEU A 41 11.26 -13.92 43.38
CA LEU A 41 12.59 -14.43 43.63
C LEU A 41 12.88 -15.63 42.71
N PHE A 42 14.00 -15.59 42.00
CA PHE A 42 14.51 -16.70 41.22
C PHE A 42 15.76 -17.29 41.87
N LYS A 43 15.86 -18.62 41.87
CA LYS A 43 17.08 -19.33 42.27
C LYS A 43 17.26 -20.58 41.42
N GLY A 44 18.49 -20.83 40.99
CA GLY A 44 18.80 -22.01 40.16
C GLY A 44 17.98 -22.05 38.86
N GLY A 45 17.60 -20.89 38.31
CA GLY A 45 16.78 -20.79 37.11
C GLY A 45 15.27 -21.02 37.32
N GLN A 46 14.81 -21.21 38.56
CA GLN A 46 13.40 -21.40 38.87
C GLN A 46 12.81 -20.18 39.57
N ALA A 47 11.60 -19.77 39.15
CA ALA A 47 10.80 -18.82 39.91
C ALA A 47 10.31 -19.52 41.18
N LEU A 48 10.68 -19.02 42.36
CA LEU A 48 10.29 -19.61 43.64
C LEU A 48 9.11 -18.84 44.21
N ASP A 49 9.37 -17.83 45.03
CA ASP A 49 8.35 -17.12 45.80
C ASP A 49 7.99 -15.77 45.18
N LEU A 50 6.73 -15.38 45.38
CA LEU A 50 6.14 -14.12 44.93
C LEU A 50 5.77 -13.29 46.16
N PHE A 51 6.22 -12.05 46.18
CA PHE A 51 6.00 -11.09 47.26
C PHE A 51 5.09 -9.97 46.75
N THR A 52 4.01 -9.72 47.48
CA THR A 52 3.08 -8.61 47.24
C THR A 52 3.60 -7.31 47.86
N ALA A 53 2.84 -6.23 47.75
CA ALA A 53 3.14 -4.96 48.39
C ALA A 53 3.50 -5.09 49.89
N GLY A 54 4.46 -4.28 50.32
CA GLY A 54 4.93 -4.23 51.70
C GLY A 54 6.42 -4.48 51.86
N ARG A 55 6.86 -4.56 53.13
CA ARG A 55 8.25 -4.86 53.51
C ARG A 55 8.37 -6.33 53.87
N HIS A 56 9.28 -7.02 53.20
CA HIS A 56 9.56 -8.44 53.39
C HIS A 56 11.03 -8.63 53.78
N THR A 57 11.28 -9.57 54.69
CA THR A 57 12.64 -9.93 55.08
C THR A 57 13.03 -11.22 54.39
N LEU A 58 14.04 -11.15 53.51
CA LEU A 58 14.55 -12.31 52.81
C LEU A 58 15.50 -13.10 53.71
N SER A 59 15.07 -14.31 54.07
CA SER A 59 15.90 -15.30 54.75
C SER A 59 15.56 -16.69 54.20
N THR A 60 16.54 -17.58 54.13
CA THR A 60 16.35 -18.95 53.63
C THR A 60 15.22 -19.70 54.37
N ASN A 61 15.00 -19.37 55.64
CA ASN A 61 13.97 -20.00 56.48
C ASN A 61 12.55 -19.47 56.23
N ASN A 62 12.40 -18.20 55.84
CA ASN A 62 11.10 -17.54 55.69
C ASN A 62 10.48 -17.70 54.30
N ILE A 63 11.16 -18.39 53.39
CA ILE A 63 10.80 -18.50 51.99
C ILE A 63 10.40 -19.97 51.72
N PRO A 64 9.08 -20.31 51.64
CA PRO A 64 8.59 -21.70 51.71
C PRO A 64 9.09 -22.65 50.62
N LEU A 65 9.26 -22.17 49.38
CA LEU A 65 9.79 -23.00 48.29
C LEU A 65 11.32 -23.11 48.38
N LEU A 66 11.98 -22.05 48.81
CA LEU A 66 13.43 -22.01 49.00
C LEU A 66 13.88 -22.91 50.17
N SER A 67 13.16 -22.91 51.29
CA SER A 67 13.51 -23.73 52.47
C SER A 67 13.49 -25.24 52.16
N LYS A 68 12.55 -25.69 51.32
CA LYS A 68 12.48 -27.08 50.84
C LYS A 68 13.69 -27.47 49.97
N LEU A 69 14.25 -26.52 49.22
CA LEU A 69 15.35 -26.75 48.27
C LEU A 69 16.74 -26.61 48.92
N VAL A 70 16.85 -25.92 50.06
CA VAL A 70 18.13 -25.50 50.67
C VAL A 70 18.44 -26.24 51.98
N ASN A 71 17.79 -27.38 52.26
CA ASN A 71 18.13 -28.27 53.39
C ASN A 71 19.49 -28.99 53.22
N LEU A 72 20.58 -28.21 53.06
CA LEU A 72 21.98 -28.64 53.10
C LEU A 72 22.60 -28.19 54.42
N PRO A 73 23.53 -28.96 55.02
CA PRO A 73 24.05 -28.75 56.38
C PRO A 73 25.06 -27.59 56.51
N PHE A 74 24.98 -26.57 55.65
CA PHE A 74 25.82 -25.40 55.73
C PHE A 74 25.16 -24.39 56.67
N GLY A 75 25.71 -24.24 57.87
CA GLY A 75 25.13 -23.47 58.97
C GLY A 75 24.69 -22.05 58.62
N GLY A 76 23.37 -21.89 58.38
CA GLY A 76 22.49 -20.76 58.72
C GLY A 76 22.80 -19.33 58.26
N ASN A 77 24.04 -18.98 57.90
CA ASN A 77 24.53 -17.60 57.87
C ASN A 77 25.28 -17.22 56.57
N SER A 78 25.13 -17.98 55.49
CA SER A 78 25.80 -17.67 54.20
C SER A 78 24.87 -16.88 53.27
N PRO A 79 25.35 -15.78 52.64
CA PRO A 79 24.66 -15.12 51.54
C PRO A 79 24.25 -16.15 50.48
N PHE A 80 23.04 -16.01 49.93
CA PHE A 80 22.56 -16.92 48.90
C PHE A 80 22.46 -16.19 47.56
N VAL A 81 22.87 -16.90 46.50
CA VAL A 81 22.76 -16.38 45.14
C VAL A 81 21.31 -16.53 44.68
N ALA A 82 20.64 -15.41 44.45
CA ALA A 82 19.28 -15.36 43.94
C ALA A 82 19.04 -14.07 43.16
N GLU A 83 18.05 -14.09 42.27
CA GLU A 83 17.66 -12.93 41.47
C GLU A 83 16.33 -12.41 41.96
N VAL A 84 16.21 -11.09 42.09
CA VAL A 84 14.96 -10.42 42.43
C VAL A 84 14.43 -9.70 41.19
N TRP A 85 13.20 -10.00 40.83
CA TRP A 85 12.49 -9.33 39.76
C TRP A 85 11.36 -8.51 40.33
N TYR A 86 11.25 -7.24 39.92
CA TYR A 86 10.10 -6.39 40.19
C TYR A 86 9.21 -6.33 38.96
N ILE A 87 7.90 -6.45 39.18
CA ILE A 87 6.88 -6.45 38.15
C ILE A 87 5.89 -5.33 38.46
N ASN A 88 5.65 -4.46 37.49
CA ASN A 88 4.70 -3.37 37.64
C ASN A 88 3.29 -3.85 37.25
N LYS A 89 2.35 -3.81 38.20
CA LYS A 89 0.97 -4.25 38.05
C LYS A 89 0.00 -3.12 37.68
N ARG A 90 0.51 -1.89 37.51
CA ARG A 90 -0.29 -0.73 37.13
C ARG A 90 -0.88 -0.91 35.72
N PHE A 91 -2.07 -0.36 35.52
CA PHE A 91 -2.64 -0.20 34.18
C PHE A 91 -1.82 0.80 33.36
N THR A 92 -1.39 0.39 32.17
CA THR A 92 -0.76 1.26 31.17
C THR A 92 -1.74 1.40 30.01
N LEU A 93 -2.40 2.56 29.91
CA LEU A 93 -3.58 2.76 29.04
C LEU A 93 -3.25 3.29 27.63
N ASP A 94 -1.99 3.59 27.34
CA ASP A 94 -1.56 4.35 26.18
C ASP A 94 -0.61 3.56 25.27
N VAL A 95 -0.83 2.24 25.13
CA VAL A 95 -0.07 1.38 24.23
C VAL A 95 -0.58 1.58 22.80
N LYS A 96 0.17 2.34 22.01
CA LYS A 96 -0.19 2.69 20.63
C LYS A 96 0.07 1.53 19.67
N TRP A 97 -0.83 1.37 18.69
CA TRP A 97 -0.67 0.44 17.58
C TRP A 97 -1.04 1.10 16.25
N GLY A 98 -0.55 0.55 15.15
CA GLY A 98 -0.91 1.01 13.81
C GLY A 98 -0.42 0.09 12.72
N THR A 99 -1.16 0.05 11.62
CA THR A 99 -0.75 -0.67 10.42
C THR A 99 0.38 0.07 9.72
N LYS A 100 1.57 -0.52 9.66
CA LYS A 100 2.72 0.06 8.92
C LYS A 100 2.40 0.18 7.43
N ASP A 101 1.97 -0.93 6.85
CA ASP A 101 1.60 -1.03 5.44
C ASP A 101 0.09 -0.97 5.29
N PRO A 102 -0.44 -0.25 4.27
CA PRO A 102 -1.86 -0.19 4.00
C PRO A 102 -2.47 -1.59 3.80
N ILE A 103 -3.70 -1.75 4.24
CA ILE A 103 -4.56 -2.89 3.99
C ILE A 103 -5.23 -2.65 2.64
N GLN A 104 -4.92 -3.48 1.64
CA GLN A 104 -5.59 -3.40 0.33
C GLN A 104 -6.97 -4.03 0.46
N LEU A 105 -8.01 -3.21 0.40
CA LEU A 105 -9.40 -3.65 0.57
C LEU A 105 -10.21 -3.31 -0.67
N GLN A 106 -11.05 -4.25 -1.10
CA GLN A 106 -12.07 -3.92 -2.09
C GLN A 106 -13.32 -3.42 -1.36
N ASP A 107 -13.71 -2.18 -1.63
CA ASP A 107 -14.94 -1.62 -1.09
C ASP A 107 -16.15 -2.44 -1.56
N PRO A 108 -17.01 -2.93 -0.65
CA PRO A 108 -18.10 -3.82 -1.02
C PRO A 108 -19.23 -3.12 -1.79
N GLN A 109 -19.39 -1.80 -1.68
CA GLN A 109 -20.41 -1.04 -2.39
C GLN A 109 -19.91 -0.59 -3.77
N TYR A 110 -18.72 0.00 -3.83
CA TYR A 110 -18.16 0.61 -5.04
C TYR A 110 -17.29 -0.35 -5.86
N LYS A 111 -16.91 -1.52 -5.30
CA LYS A 111 -16.08 -2.56 -5.95
C LYS A 111 -14.69 -2.09 -6.38
N ILE A 112 -14.22 -1.00 -5.80
CA ILE A 112 -12.88 -0.45 -6.05
C ILE A 112 -11.90 -0.89 -4.96
N PHE A 113 -10.62 -0.96 -5.30
CA PHE A 113 -9.57 -1.20 -4.32
C PHE A 113 -9.16 0.11 -3.66
N VAL A 114 -9.16 0.13 -2.33
CA VAL A 114 -8.73 1.25 -1.51
C VAL A 114 -7.66 0.80 -0.50
N PRO A 115 -6.52 1.50 -0.42
CA PRO A 115 -5.52 1.24 0.60
C PRO A 115 -6.01 1.84 1.93
N VAL A 116 -6.34 1.03 2.90
CA VAL A 116 -6.82 1.49 4.21
C VAL A 116 -5.69 1.41 5.23
N ARG A 117 -5.51 2.43 6.04
CA ARG A 117 -4.64 2.38 7.23
C ARG A 117 -5.50 2.53 8.47
N SER A 118 -5.06 1.88 9.54
CA SER A 118 -5.72 1.98 10.82
C SER A 118 -4.70 2.12 11.93
N PHE A 119 -5.04 2.92 12.93
CA PHE A 119 -4.25 3.12 14.12
C PHE A 119 -5.16 3.30 15.33
N GLY A 120 -4.59 3.05 16.50
CA GLY A 120 -5.26 3.28 17.74
C GLY A 120 -4.37 3.04 18.95
N GLN A 121 -5.01 2.74 20.07
CA GLN A 121 -4.31 2.43 21.32
C GLN A 121 -5.10 1.42 22.15
N PHE A 122 -4.43 0.77 23.09
CA PHE A 122 -5.04 -0.09 24.07
C PHE A 122 -4.34 0.05 25.41
N GLY A 123 -5.03 -0.41 26.45
CA GLY A 123 -4.48 -0.59 27.77
C GLY A 123 -3.98 -2.01 28.00
N ILE A 124 -2.98 -2.14 28.86
CA ILE A 124 -2.54 -3.42 29.37
C ILE A 124 -2.40 -3.42 30.89
N GLN A 125 -2.51 -4.60 31.47
CA GLN A 125 -2.11 -4.87 32.84
C GLN A 125 -1.43 -6.24 32.93
N ILE A 126 -0.39 -6.35 33.74
CA ILE A 126 0.24 -7.64 34.03
C ILE A 126 -0.55 -8.31 35.15
N ASN A 127 -1.29 -9.37 34.85
CA ASN A 127 -2.12 -10.08 35.81
C ASN A 127 -1.42 -11.30 36.41
N ASP A 128 -0.64 -12.04 35.62
CA ASP A 128 0.16 -13.17 36.10
C ASP A 128 1.66 -12.88 35.92
N SER A 129 2.31 -12.45 36.99
CA SER A 129 3.72 -12.05 37.00
C SER A 129 4.67 -13.20 36.71
N ARG A 130 4.33 -14.43 37.14
CA ARG A 130 5.18 -15.61 36.90
C ARG A 130 5.13 -16.01 35.44
N LYS A 131 3.92 -16.11 34.89
CA LYS A 131 3.71 -16.42 33.47
C LYS A 131 4.32 -15.35 32.58
N PHE A 132 4.19 -14.08 32.94
CA PHE A 132 4.81 -12.96 32.24
C PHE A 132 6.33 -13.06 32.21
N LEU A 133 6.97 -13.29 33.37
CA LEU A 133 8.43 -13.43 33.39
C LEU A 133 8.92 -14.65 32.62
N VAL A 134 8.32 -15.82 32.85
CA VAL A 134 8.79 -17.08 32.26
C VAL A 134 8.52 -17.17 30.76
N ASN A 135 7.33 -16.76 30.31
CA ASN A 135 6.92 -16.94 28.92
C ASN A 135 7.29 -15.77 28.01
N LEU A 136 7.56 -14.57 28.55
CA LEU A 136 7.78 -13.36 27.74
C LEU A 136 9.10 -12.66 28.03
N VAL A 137 9.44 -12.40 29.30
CA VAL A 137 10.65 -11.62 29.64
C VAL A 137 11.93 -12.47 29.54
N GLY A 138 11.88 -13.73 29.97
CA GLY A 138 13.01 -14.65 29.91
C GLY A 138 14.21 -14.15 30.71
N THR A 139 15.34 -13.93 30.03
CA THR A 139 16.65 -13.60 30.63
C THR A 139 17.05 -12.13 30.51
N MET A 140 16.14 -11.26 30.06
CA MET A 140 16.41 -9.82 29.91
C MET A 140 16.75 -9.17 31.26
N LYS A 141 17.32 -7.95 31.25
CA LYS A 141 17.51 -7.16 32.48
C LYS A 141 16.28 -6.32 32.83
N SER A 142 15.52 -5.94 31.82
CA SER A 142 14.29 -5.19 31.95
C SER A 142 13.40 -5.44 30.74
N PHE A 143 12.10 -5.28 30.93
CA PHE A 143 11.11 -5.37 29.87
C PHE A 143 10.24 -4.12 29.94
N ASP A 144 10.19 -3.38 28.84
CA ASP A 144 9.55 -2.06 28.76
C ASP A 144 8.48 -2.01 27.65
N LYS A 145 7.78 -0.87 27.60
CA LYS A 145 6.76 -0.57 26.58
C LYS A 145 7.25 -0.74 25.13
N THR A 146 8.50 -0.36 24.85
CA THR A 146 9.09 -0.49 23.52
C THR A 146 9.26 -1.95 23.13
N THR A 147 9.78 -2.77 24.04
CA THR A 147 9.98 -4.21 23.84
C THR A 147 8.65 -4.92 23.62
N LEU A 148 7.65 -4.62 24.46
CA LEU A 148 6.28 -5.14 24.31
C LEU A 148 5.72 -4.85 22.91
N ASN A 149 5.78 -3.59 22.48
CA ASN A 149 5.30 -3.19 21.16
C ASN A 149 5.98 -3.96 20.04
N ASN A 150 7.31 -4.13 20.11
CA ASN A 150 8.05 -4.85 19.09
C ASN A 150 7.65 -6.33 18.99
N TYR A 151 7.43 -7.00 20.13
CA TYR A 151 7.10 -8.42 20.18
C TYR A 151 5.69 -8.68 19.62
N PHE A 152 4.71 -7.86 20.01
CA PHE A 152 3.32 -8.08 19.62
C PHE A 152 2.92 -7.38 18.32
N ARG A 153 3.77 -6.53 17.73
CA ARG A 153 3.46 -5.78 16.51
C ARG A 153 2.95 -6.67 15.38
N GLY A 154 3.61 -7.80 15.13
CA GLY A 154 3.24 -8.73 14.06
C GLY A 154 1.86 -9.31 14.30
N VAL A 155 1.64 -9.88 15.49
CA VAL A 155 0.37 -10.47 15.91
C VAL A 155 -0.76 -9.45 15.84
N LEU A 156 -0.56 -8.26 16.42
CA LEU A 156 -1.54 -7.17 16.40
C LEU A 156 -1.89 -6.79 14.96
N THR A 157 -0.87 -6.52 14.13
CA THR A 157 -1.08 -6.12 12.73
C THR A 157 -1.87 -7.18 11.96
N THR A 158 -1.51 -8.46 12.09
CA THR A 158 -2.22 -9.55 11.41
C THR A 158 -3.67 -9.64 11.87
N LYS A 159 -3.93 -9.72 13.18
CA LYS A 159 -5.30 -9.87 13.71
C LYS A 159 -6.17 -8.68 13.35
N ILE A 160 -5.66 -7.46 13.48
CA ILE A 160 -6.38 -6.24 13.15
C ILE A 160 -6.72 -6.21 11.66
N LYS A 161 -5.74 -6.51 10.78
CA LYS A 161 -5.97 -6.57 9.34
C LYS A 161 -7.07 -7.58 8.98
N ASP A 162 -6.98 -8.79 9.50
CA ASP A 162 -7.96 -9.84 9.22
C ASP A 162 -9.37 -9.41 9.67
N HIS A 163 -9.50 -8.84 10.86
CA HIS A 163 -10.80 -8.45 11.40
C HIS A 163 -11.41 -7.25 10.71
N ILE A 164 -10.65 -6.18 10.43
CA ILE A 164 -11.16 -5.03 9.67
C ILE A 164 -11.61 -5.47 8.28
N SER A 165 -10.78 -6.27 7.59
CA SER A 165 -11.10 -6.78 6.23
C SER A 165 -12.35 -7.63 6.23
N SER A 166 -12.41 -8.63 7.12
CA SER A 166 -13.54 -9.54 7.31
C SER A 166 -14.83 -8.78 7.63
N TYR A 167 -14.75 -7.81 8.53
CA TYR A 167 -15.91 -7.03 8.97
C TYR A 167 -16.51 -6.26 7.80
N LEU A 168 -15.68 -5.52 7.05
CA LEU A 168 -16.14 -4.75 5.88
C LEU A 168 -16.75 -5.64 4.80
N VAL A 169 -16.07 -6.74 4.44
CA VAL A 169 -16.51 -7.64 3.37
C VAL A 169 -17.79 -8.38 3.74
N HIS A 170 -17.88 -8.97 4.93
CA HIS A 170 -19.05 -9.77 5.31
C HIS A 170 -20.27 -8.93 5.65
N LYS A 171 -20.10 -7.77 6.31
CA LYS A 171 -21.20 -6.85 6.61
C LYS A 171 -21.56 -5.96 5.43
N LYS A 172 -20.76 -5.98 4.34
CA LYS A 172 -20.91 -5.14 3.16
C LYS A 172 -20.94 -3.64 3.50
N ILE A 173 -20.16 -3.24 4.50
CA ILE A 173 -20.02 -1.84 4.93
C ILE A 173 -19.01 -1.16 4.02
N SER A 174 -19.34 0.02 3.50
CA SER A 174 -18.37 0.82 2.74
C SER A 174 -17.27 1.34 3.66
N VAL A 175 -16.05 1.45 3.14
CA VAL A 175 -14.92 2.05 3.88
C VAL A 175 -15.23 3.50 4.26
N LEU A 176 -16.10 4.18 3.50
CA LEU A 176 -16.51 5.55 3.81
C LEU A 176 -17.40 5.65 5.05
N ASP A 177 -18.15 4.58 5.35
CA ASP A 177 -19.08 4.51 6.48
C ASP A 177 -18.45 3.85 7.71
N ILE A 178 -17.21 3.33 7.59
CA ILE A 178 -16.59 2.50 8.63
C ILE A 178 -16.44 3.24 9.97
N ASN A 179 -16.31 4.57 9.95
CA ASN A 179 -16.16 5.37 11.15
C ASN A 179 -17.38 5.25 12.09
N ALA A 180 -18.57 4.96 11.55
CA ALA A 180 -19.77 4.73 12.36
C ALA A 180 -19.75 3.41 13.15
N TYR A 181 -18.82 2.51 12.83
CA TYR A 181 -18.70 1.17 13.41
C TYR A 181 -17.40 0.97 14.18
N ILE A 182 -16.63 2.04 14.43
CA ILE A 182 -15.32 1.96 15.08
C ILE A 182 -15.41 1.31 16.46
N ASP A 183 -16.45 1.61 17.25
CA ASP A 183 -16.62 1.05 18.60
C ASP A 183 -16.88 -0.47 18.53
N GLU A 184 -17.82 -0.92 17.68
CA GLU A 184 -18.10 -2.35 17.46
C GLU A 184 -16.86 -3.10 16.95
N ILE A 185 -16.12 -2.49 16.01
CA ILE A 185 -14.87 -3.07 15.49
C ILE A 185 -13.81 -3.18 16.61
N SER A 186 -13.72 -2.16 17.47
CA SER A 186 -12.77 -2.13 18.59
C SER A 186 -13.03 -3.28 19.57
N GLU A 187 -14.29 -3.47 19.98
CA GLU A 187 -14.70 -4.59 20.84
C GLU A 187 -14.42 -5.94 20.20
N HIS A 188 -14.73 -6.09 18.91
CA HIS A 188 -14.51 -7.35 18.20
C HIS A 188 -13.01 -7.69 18.10
N ILE A 189 -12.16 -6.71 17.83
CA ILE A 189 -10.71 -6.89 17.78
C ILE A 189 -10.17 -7.22 19.19
N GLN A 190 -10.65 -6.53 20.24
CA GLN A 190 -10.23 -6.81 21.61
C GLN A 190 -10.43 -8.29 21.97
N GLY A 191 -11.62 -8.83 21.73
CA GLY A 191 -11.95 -10.23 22.04
C GLY A 191 -11.07 -11.25 21.29
N ARG A 192 -10.39 -10.82 20.22
CA ARG A 192 -9.53 -11.68 19.39
C ARG A 192 -8.06 -11.54 19.74
N VAL A 193 -7.66 -10.37 20.21
CA VAL A 193 -6.29 -10.06 20.62
C VAL A 193 -6.04 -10.49 22.07
N ALA A 194 -6.98 -10.23 22.98
CA ALA A 194 -6.84 -10.48 24.42
C ALA A 194 -6.39 -11.92 24.76
N PRO A 195 -6.97 -12.99 24.17
CA PRO A 195 -6.54 -14.36 24.45
C PRO A 195 -5.08 -14.66 24.08
N THR A 196 -4.50 -13.88 23.16
CA THR A 196 -3.08 -14.02 22.81
C THR A 196 -2.18 -13.43 23.88
N PHE A 197 -2.56 -12.28 24.44
CA PHE A 197 -1.82 -11.62 25.52
C PHE A 197 -1.94 -12.39 26.84
N GLU A 198 -3.10 -13.00 27.12
CA GLU A 198 -3.34 -13.80 28.33
C GLU A 198 -2.39 -15.00 28.44
N LYS A 199 -1.94 -15.57 27.31
CA LYS A 199 -0.92 -16.63 27.29
C LYS A 199 0.44 -16.20 27.84
N PHE A 200 0.66 -14.89 27.94
CA PHE A 200 1.85 -14.27 28.50
C PHE A 200 1.55 -13.55 29.83
N GLY A 201 0.39 -13.79 30.45
CA GLY A 201 0.05 -13.18 31.74
C GLY A 201 -0.33 -11.71 31.66
N ILE A 202 -0.63 -11.20 30.46
CA ILE A 202 -1.03 -9.82 30.22
C ILE A 202 -2.53 -9.79 29.89
N SER A 203 -3.27 -8.91 30.54
CA SER A 203 -4.64 -8.56 30.16
C SER A 203 -4.65 -7.31 29.30
N VAL A 204 -5.53 -7.31 28.29
CA VAL A 204 -5.75 -6.19 27.38
C VAL A 204 -7.06 -5.53 27.76
N GLU A 205 -7.00 -4.22 27.98
CA GLU A 205 -8.12 -3.40 28.40
C GLU A 205 -8.30 -2.26 27.41
N ASN A 206 -9.51 -1.69 27.31
CA ASN A 206 -9.76 -0.43 26.60
C ASN A 206 -9.13 -0.39 25.20
N PHE A 207 -9.32 -1.44 24.40
CA PHE A 207 -8.78 -1.46 23.05
C PHE A 207 -9.61 -0.54 22.16
N TYR A 208 -8.97 0.45 21.56
CA TYR A 208 -9.61 1.41 20.67
C TYR A 208 -8.94 1.43 19.30
N VAL A 209 -9.77 1.40 18.26
CA VAL A 209 -9.42 1.88 16.93
C VAL A 209 -9.71 3.38 16.92
N ASN A 210 -8.69 4.24 16.85
CA ASN A 210 -8.93 5.69 16.86
C ASN A 210 -9.30 6.22 15.47
N SER A 211 -8.78 5.61 14.41
CA SER A 211 -9.08 6.02 13.05
C SER A 211 -8.84 4.89 12.06
N ILE A 212 -9.67 4.89 11.03
CA ILE A 212 -9.48 4.11 9.82
C ILE A 212 -9.52 5.11 8.67
N ASN A 213 -8.37 5.32 8.04
CA ASN A 213 -8.22 6.35 7.02
C ASN A 213 -7.68 5.79 5.72
N ILE A 214 -7.92 6.55 4.66
CA ILE A 214 -7.46 6.25 3.32
C ILE A 214 -6.40 7.31 2.98
N PRO A 215 -5.18 6.94 2.56
CA PRO A 215 -4.16 7.91 2.16
C PRO A 215 -4.66 8.72 0.97
N GLU A 216 -4.76 10.04 1.15
CA GLU A 216 -5.34 10.94 0.15
C GLU A 216 -4.54 11.04 -1.15
N ASN A 217 -3.24 10.74 -1.08
CA ASN A 217 -2.32 10.82 -2.22
C ASN A 217 -2.41 9.59 -3.15
N ASP A 218 -3.28 8.61 -2.87
CA ASP A 218 -3.40 7.42 -3.69
C ASP A 218 -4.29 7.66 -4.94
N PRO A 219 -3.83 7.30 -6.15
CA PRO A 219 -4.59 7.52 -7.39
C PRO A 219 -5.97 6.85 -7.42
N GLY A 220 -6.15 5.71 -6.76
CA GLY A 220 -7.43 5.02 -6.66
C GLY A 220 -8.45 5.81 -5.83
N VAL A 221 -7.97 6.51 -4.82
CA VAL A 221 -8.76 7.33 -3.89
C VAL A 221 -9.19 8.63 -4.56
N ALA A 222 -8.30 9.26 -5.33
CA ALA A 222 -8.63 10.40 -6.16
C ALA A 222 -9.75 10.05 -7.16
N LYS A 223 -9.67 8.89 -7.82
CA LYS A 223 -10.71 8.40 -8.72
C LYS A 223 -12.03 8.10 -8.00
N LEU A 224 -11.98 7.52 -6.80
CA LEU A 224 -13.17 7.30 -5.98
C LEU A 224 -13.87 8.62 -5.66
N LYS A 225 -13.12 9.60 -5.15
CA LYS A 225 -13.64 10.92 -4.79
C LYS A 225 -14.28 11.60 -6.01
N ASP A 226 -13.61 11.57 -7.17
CA ASP A 226 -14.14 12.12 -8.42
C ASP A 226 -15.41 11.40 -8.91
N ALA A 227 -15.46 10.06 -8.84
CA ALA A 227 -16.65 9.30 -9.19
C ALA A 227 -17.84 9.59 -8.25
N LEU A 228 -17.57 9.73 -6.95
CA LEU A 228 -18.59 10.11 -5.96
C LEU A 228 -19.09 11.53 -6.16
N ALA A 229 -18.19 12.48 -6.44
CA ALA A 229 -18.55 13.86 -6.73
C ALA A 229 -19.47 13.93 -7.95
N ARG A 230 -19.10 13.26 -9.05
CA ARG A 230 -19.95 13.20 -10.26
C ARG A 230 -21.30 12.55 -9.99
N ARG A 231 -21.34 11.48 -9.19
CA ARG A 231 -22.61 10.85 -8.80
C ARG A 231 -23.48 11.82 -8.00
N ALA A 232 -22.88 12.53 -7.03
CA ALA A 232 -23.60 13.51 -6.23
C ALA A 232 -24.10 14.68 -7.09
N GLU A 233 -23.31 15.17 -8.04
CA GLU A 233 -23.73 16.19 -9.02
C GLU A 233 -24.93 15.72 -9.85
N MET A 234 -24.87 14.49 -10.38
CA MET A 234 -25.99 13.87 -11.11
C MET A 234 -27.25 13.75 -10.25
N ASP A 235 -27.12 13.31 -9.00
CA ASP A 235 -28.26 13.17 -8.06
C ASP A 235 -28.85 14.54 -7.67
N ILE A 236 -28.03 15.57 -7.45
CA ILE A 236 -28.47 16.93 -7.09
C ILE A 236 -29.21 17.59 -8.26
N ILE A 237 -28.66 17.49 -9.46
CA ILE A 237 -29.18 18.18 -10.64
C ILE A 237 -30.28 17.35 -11.33
N GLY A 238 -30.39 16.06 -11.01
CA GLY A 238 -31.47 15.18 -11.43
C GLY A 238 -31.34 14.63 -12.85
N TYR A 239 -30.13 14.57 -13.41
CA TYR A 239 -29.88 13.95 -14.71
C TYR A 239 -29.04 12.68 -14.59
N ASN A 240 -29.34 11.70 -15.44
CA ASN A 240 -28.58 10.45 -15.50
C ASN A 240 -27.35 10.56 -16.43
N TYR A 241 -26.45 9.57 -16.38
CA TYR A 241 -25.23 9.57 -17.20
C TYR A 241 -25.48 9.70 -18.70
N GLN A 242 -26.55 9.09 -19.23
CA GLN A 242 -26.89 9.20 -20.64
C GLN A 242 -27.32 10.62 -21.01
N GLN A 243 -28.11 11.27 -20.14
CA GLN A 243 -28.50 12.67 -20.29
C GLN A 243 -27.30 13.60 -20.21
N GLN A 244 -26.40 13.41 -19.23
CA GLN A 244 -25.17 14.20 -19.13
C GLN A 244 -24.34 14.09 -20.41
N ARG A 245 -24.08 12.86 -20.89
CA ARG A 245 -23.33 12.65 -22.13
C ARG A 245 -24.03 13.28 -23.33
N SER A 246 -25.37 13.27 -23.36
CA SER A 246 -26.13 13.94 -24.42
C SER A 246 -25.93 15.45 -24.39
N PHE A 247 -25.98 16.07 -23.21
CA PHE A 247 -25.72 17.50 -23.04
C PHE A 247 -24.27 17.86 -23.38
N ASP A 248 -23.30 17.08 -22.91
CA ASP A 248 -21.87 17.27 -23.24
C ASP A 248 -21.64 17.20 -24.76
N THR A 249 -22.30 16.26 -25.45
CA THR A 249 -22.22 16.16 -26.92
C THR A 249 -22.90 17.33 -27.62
N LEU A 250 -24.04 17.80 -27.13
CA LEU A 250 -24.75 18.96 -27.67
C LEU A 250 -23.94 20.25 -27.46
N GLU A 251 -23.36 20.42 -26.27
CA GLU A 251 -22.49 21.56 -25.95
C GLU A 251 -21.22 21.52 -26.79
N SER A 252 -20.60 20.34 -26.94
CA SER A 252 -19.43 20.17 -27.81
C SER A 252 -19.75 20.45 -29.28
N ALA A 253 -20.96 20.12 -29.74
CA ALA A 253 -21.43 20.44 -31.08
C ALA A 253 -21.70 21.95 -31.24
N ALA A 254 -22.32 22.59 -30.24
CA ALA A 254 -22.59 24.03 -30.24
C ALA A 254 -21.30 24.87 -30.16
N ARG A 255 -20.32 24.48 -29.35
CA ARG A 255 -18.99 25.12 -29.32
C ARG A 255 -18.22 25.00 -30.64
N ASN A 256 -18.63 24.09 -31.53
CA ASN A 256 -18.07 23.87 -32.87
C ASN A 256 -18.95 24.47 -33.99
N GLU A 257 -19.61 25.60 -33.72
CA GLU A 257 -20.44 26.39 -34.66
C GLU A 257 -19.74 26.73 -35.99
N GLY A 258 -18.40 26.71 -36.06
CA GLY A 258 -17.61 27.05 -37.25
C GLY A 258 -17.28 25.90 -38.21
N SER A 259 -17.72 24.67 -37.94
CA SER A 259 -17.49 23.53 -38.85
C SER A 259 -18.80 23.11 -39.52
N GLY A 260 -18.79 22.85 -40.83
CA GLY A 260 -19.99 22.57 -41.66
C GLY A 260 -20.89 21.40 -41.22
N ALA A 261 -20.59 20.74 -40.11
CA ALA A 261 -21.47 19.81 -39.42
C ALA A 261 -22.61 20.51 -38.63
N SER A 262 -22.48 21.79 -38.25
CA SER A 262 -23.54 22.52 -37.52
C SER A 262 -24.80 22.72 -38.38
N ASN A 263 -24.65 22.89 -39.70
CA ASN A 263 -25.78 23.00 -40.63
C ASN A 263 -26.53 21.67 -40.84
N ILE A 264 -25.86 20.52 -40.72
CA ILE A 264 -26.51 19.21 -40.89
C ILE A 264 -27.20 18.78 -39.59
N MET A 265 -26.66 19.13 -38.41
CA MET A 265 -27.24 18.75 -37.13
C MET A 265 -28.31 19.74 -36.64
N GLY A 266 -28.18 21.05 -36.95
CA GLY A 266 -29.24 22.04 -36.77
C GLY A 266 -30.46 21.75 -37.66
N ALA A 267 -30.24 21.18 -38.85
CA ALA A 267 -31.30 20.68 -39.71
C ALA A 267 -31.82 19.30 -39.26
N GLY A 268 -30.98 18.41 -38.71
CA GLY A 268 -31.38 17.07 -38.28
C GLY A 268 -32.24 17.03 -37.01
N ILE A 269 -32.02 17.93 -36.05
CA ILE A 269 -32.87 18.07 -34.86
C ILE A 269 -34.11 18.94 -35.18
N GLY A 270 -33.98 19.93 -36.07
CA GLY A 270 -35.10 20.72 -36.58
C GLY A 270 -36.09 19.95 -37.48
N MET A 271 -35.63 18.86 -38.13
CA MET A 271 -36.47 17.97 -38.94
C MET A 271 -37.08 16.79 -38.14
N GLY A 272 -36.67 16.57 -36.89
CA GLY A 272 -37.20 15.49 -36.05
C GLY A 272 -38.54 15.79 -35.36
N MET A 273 -38.96 17.06 -35.32
CA MET A 273 -40.18 17.52 -34.64
C MET A 273 -41.19 18.23 -35.54
N GLY A 274 -40.94 18.37 -36.85
CA GLY A 274 -41.83 19.08 -37.77
C GLY A 274 -42.09 18.32 -39.06
N LEU A 275 -43.28 17.73 -39.17
CA LEU A 275 -44.08 17.56 -40.41
C LEU A 275 -43.34 16.84 -41.57
N GLY A 276 -43.64 15.57 -41.87
CA GLY A 276 -44.81 15.25 -42.68
C GLY A 276 -44.89 16.13 -43.93
N ILE A 277 -44.34 15.67 -45.07
CA ILE A 277 -44.42 16.13 -46.49
C ILE A 277 -43.03 15.83 -47.10
N GLY A 278 -42.81 14.87 -48.01
CA GLY A 278 -43.59 14.59 -49.20
C GLY A 278 -42.89 15.20 -50.44
N GLY A 279 -41.91 14.49 -51.00
CA GLY A 279 -41.70 14.44 -52.46
C GLY A 279 -40.92 15.55 -53.22
N GLY A 280 -40.32 16.56 -52.58
CA GLY A 280 -39.85 17.75 -53.31
C GLY A 280 -38.34 17.97 -53.55
N MET A 281 -37.44 17.17 -52.98
CA MET A 281 -36.03 17.58 -52.80
C MET A 281 -35.02 16.74 -53.61
N GLY A 282 -35.36 16.37 -54.85
CA GLY A 282 -34.45 15.66 -55.77
C GLY A 282 -33.69 16.55 -56.75
N ASN A 283 -34.29 17.68 -57.17
CA ASN A 283 -33.78 18.46 -58.31
C ASN A 283 -33.06 19.78 -57.95
N ALA A 284 -32.98 20.15 -56.68
CA ALA A 284 -32.26 21.35 -56.23
C ALA A 284 -30.78 21.08 -55.82
N MET A 285 -30.39 19.81 -55.67
CA MET A 285 -29.06 19.41 -55.20
C MET A 285 -28.02 19.29 -56.34
N GLY A 286 -28.45 19.38 -57.61
CA GLY A 286 -27.57 19.27 -58.78
C GLY A 286 -26.88 20.57 -59.23
N GLN A 287 -27.27 21.73 -58.69
CA GLN A 287 -26.79 23.05 -59.14
C GLN A 287 -25.88 23.79 -58.14
N VAL A 288 -25.61 23.24 -56.96
CA VAL A 288 -24.75 23.87 -55.92
C VAL A 288 -23.34 23.25 -55.86
N THR A 289 -22.97 22.42 -56.85
CA THR A 289 -21.68 21.69 -56.87
C THR A 289 -20.61 22.37 -57.76
N GLN A 290 -20.80 23.62 -58.16
CA GLN A 290 -19.84 24.32 -59.05
C GLN A 290 -19.18 25.59 -58.49
N ASN A 291 -19.40 25.99 -57.23
CA ASN A 291 -18.82 27.25 -56.72
C ASN A 291 -18.27 27.22 -55.28
N LEU A 292 -17.67 26.12 -54.83
CA LEU A 292 -16.90 26.13 -53.58
C LEU A 292 -15.53 25.48 -53.79
N LYS A 293 -14.55 26.33 -54.11
CA LYS A 293 -13.13 26.05 -53.87
C LYS A 293 -12.94 25.99 -52.35
N PRO A 294 -12.41 24.89 -51.77
CA PRO A 294 -12.04 24.89 -50.37
C PRO A 294 -10.71 25.65 -50.23
N GLU A 295 -10.75 26.86 -49.69
CA GLU A 295 -9.57 27.44 -49.07
C GLU A 295 -9.27 26.65 -47.79
N GLY A 296 -8.03 26.17 -47.68
CA GLY A 296 -7.63 25.20 -46.67
C GLY A 296 -7.75 25.72 -45.22
N ASN A 297 -7.82 24.78 -44.28
CA ASN A 297 -7.69 25.03 -42.85
C ASN A 297 -6.40 24.38 -42.34
N GLN A 298 -5.68 25.04 -41.44
CA GLN A 298 -4.53 24.50 -40.71
C GLN A 298 -4.98 24.02 -39.31
N THR A 299 -4.51 22.85 -38.88
CA THR A 299 -4.88 22.25 -37.59
C THR A 299 -3.84 22.55 -36.52
N CYS A 300 -4.29 22.91 -35.31
CA CYS A 300 -3.40 23.22 -34.20
C CYS A 300 -2.78 21.95 -33.62
N VAL A 301 -1.45 21.84 -33.63
CA VAL A 301 -0.72 20.65 -33.12
C VAL A 301 -0.93 20.36 -31.62
N LYS A 302 -1.36 21.36 -30.83
CA LYS A 302 -1.52 21.21 -29.38
C LYS A 302 -2.92 20.75 -28.95
N CYS A 303 -3.96 21.18 -29.68
CA CYS A 303 -5.36 20.90 -29.30
C CYS A 303 -6.21 20.31 -30.45
N ASN A 304 -5.61 20.09 -31.62
CA ASN A 304 -6.23 19.60 -32.85
C ASN A 304 -7.39 20.45 -33.40
N ALA A 305 -7.61 21.68 -32.89
CA ALA A 305 -8.62 22.58 -33.42
C ALA A 305 -8.27 23.04 -34.85
N ALA A 306 -9.28 23.12 -35.72
CA ALA A 306 -9.15 23.69 -37.06
C ALA A 306 -9.06 25.22 -36.96
N ASN A 307 -8.08 25.82 -37.63
CA ASN A 307 -7.87 27.26 -37.69
C ASN A 307 -7.78 27.70 -39.17
N PRO A 308 -8.23 28.91 -39.51
CA PRO A 308 -8.05 29.45 -40.86
C PRO A 308 -6.56 29.56 -41.24
N LEU A 309 -6.24 29.45 -42.53
CA LEU A 309 -4.89 29.74 -43.02
C LEU A 309 -4.50 31.21 -42.68
N ASN A 310 -3.22 31.45 -42.39
CA ASN A 310 -2.62 32.75 -42.02
C ASN A 310 -2.94 33.37 -40.64
N VAL A 311 -3.57 32.64 -39.70
CA VAL A 311 -3.68 33.12 -38.31
C VAL A 311 -2.42 32.80 -37.49
N LYS A 312 -1.94 33.76 -36.69
CA LYS A 312 -0.68 33.64 -35.92
C LYS A 312 -0.81 32.81 -34.65
N PHE A 313 -2.02 32.72 -34.08
CA PHE A 313 -2.30 32.00 -32.84
C PHE A 313 -3.55 31.15 -33.01
N CYS A 314 -3.63 30.02 -32.33
CA CYS A 314 -4.79 29.16 -32.34
C CYS A 314 -5.97 29.84 -31.64
N ASN A 315 -7.11 29.90 -32.31
CA ASN A 315 -8.34 30.52 -31.80
C ASN A 315 -8.93 29.79 -30.59
N ASN A 316 -8.55 28.53 -30.35
CA ASN A 316 -9.07 27.73 -29.24
C ASN A 316 -8.14 27.73 -28.01
N CYS A 317 -6.82 27.54 -28.20
CA CYS A 317 -5.89 27.35 -27.07
C CYS A 317 -4.77 28.39 -26.98
N GLY A 318 -4.75 29.40 -27.87
CA GLY A 318 -3.74 30.47 -27.87
C GLY A 318 -2.34 30.06 -28.35
N ASN A 319 -2.15 28.81 -28.78
CA ASN A 319 -0.84 28.32 -29.23
C ASN A 319 -0.38 29.05 -30.50
N ASN A 320 0.86 29.50 -30.53
CA ASN A 320 1.45 30.15 -31.71
C ASN A 320 1.51 29.15 -32.88
N LEU A 321 0.92 29.52 -34.03
CA LEU A 321 0.92 28.72 -35.27
C LEU A 321 2.03 29.15 -36.24
N THR A 322 2.67 30.30 -35.99
CA THR A 322 3.82 30.80 -36.79
C THR A 322 5.17 30.24 -36.37
N GLU A 323 5.26 29.57 -35.22
CA GLU A 323 6.47 28.85 -34.79
C GLU A 323 6.49 27.42 -35.35
N SER A 324 6.70 27.33 -36.66
CA SER A 324 7.19 26.10 -37.28
C SER A 324 8.70 25.98 -37.02
N LYS A 325 9.08 25.28 -35.94
CA LYS A 325 10.25 24.37 -35.85
C LYS A 325 10.49 23.95 -34.39
N LYS A 326 9.98 22.77 -34.02
CA LYS A 326 10.79 21.57 -33.74
C LYS A 326 9.86 20.37 -33.55
N GLU A 327 10.16 19.36 -34.38
CA GLU A 327 9.75 17.95 -34.29
C GLU A 327 8.32 17.59 -34.74
N ASN A 328 8.19 17.40 -36.05
CA ASN A 328 7.24 16.44 -36.63
C ASN A 328 7.42 15.06 -35.96
N PRO A 329 6.36 14.33 -35.56
CA PRO A 329 6.46 12.88 -35.47
C PRO A 329 6.73 12.38 -36.89
N ALA A 330 7.97 11.96 -37.14
CA ALA A 330 8.41 11.43 -38.42
C ALA A 330 7.42 10.34 -38.90
N GLN A 331 6.96 10.45 -40.14
CA GLN A 331 6.11 9.43 -40.77
C GLN A 331 6.69 8.04 -40.54
N ASN A 332 5.93 7.19 -39.86
CA ASN A 332 6.29 5.80 -39.61
C ASN A 332 6.41 5.09 -40.96
N THR A 333 7.58 4.57 -41.32
CA THR A 333 7.77 3.78 -42.54
C THR A 333 7.99 2.31 -42.20
N CYS A 334 7.54 1.43 -43.10
CA CYS A 334 7.72 -0.01 -43.04
C CYS A 334 9.22 -0.37 -43.04
N ALA A 335 9.61 -1.39 -42.26
CA ALA A 335 10.98 -1.88 -42.24
C ALA A 335 11.35 -2.79 -43.39
N SER A 336 10.33 -3.42 -44.00
CA SER A 336 10.52 -4.34 -45.10
C SER A 336 10.38 -3.69 -46.49
N CYS A 337 9.47 -2.72 -46.66
CA CYS A 337 9.16 -2.13 -47.98
C CYS A 337 9.23 -0.60 -48.03
N SER A 338 9.62 0.06 -46.94
CA SER A 338 9.79 1.52 -46.83
C SER A 338 8.55 2.41 -47.08
N GLU A 339 7.39 1.82 -47.36
CA GLU A 339 6.11 2.54 -47.49
C GLU A 339 5.64 3.13 -46.15
N PRO A 340 4.89 4.25 -46.15
CA PRO A 340 4.35 4.84 -44.95
C PRO A 340 3.31 3.93 -44.28
N MET A 341 3.34 3.89 -42.95
CA MET A 341 2.51 3.08 -42.08
C MET A 341 1.73 3.97 -41.11
N SER A 342 0.50 3.57 -40.80
CA SER A 342 -0.24 4.19 -39.69
C SER A 342 0.39 3.83 -38.35
N SER A 343 0.34 4.74 -37.38
CA SER A 343 0.99 4.60 -36.06
C SER A 343 0.43 3.50 -35.15
N LYS A 344 -0.57 2.73 -35.61
CA LYS A 344 -1.25 1.69 -34.80
C LYS A 344 -1.35 0.32 -35.47
N GLY A 345 -0.86 0.15 -36.71
CA GLY A 345 -0.95 -1.11 -37.44
C GLY A 345 0.18 -2.09 -37.09
N VAL A 346 -0.17 -3.28 -36.60
CA VAL A 346 0.78 -4.40 -36.34
C VAL A 346 1.26 -5.05 -37.65
N PHE A 347 0.51 -4.90 -38.74
CA PHE A 347 0.86 -5.40 -40.07
C PHE A 347 0.98 -4.25 -41.07
N CYS A 348 1.95 -4.33 -41.98
CA CYS A 348 2.08 -3.38 -43.07
C CYS A 348 0.97 -3.59 -44.11
N PRO A 349 0.16 -2.56 -44.44
CA PRO A 349 -0.91 -2.70 -45.43
C PRO A 349 -0.40 -2.88 -46.87
N HIS A 350 0.87 -2.59 -47.14
CA HIS A 350 1.47 -2.68 -48.48
C HIS A 350 2.17 -4.02 -48.74
N CYS A 351 2.87 -4.59 -47.76
CA CYS A 351 3.64 -5.82 -47.95
C CYS A 351 3.29 -6.96 -46.96
N GLY A 352 2.34 -6.74 -46.05
CA GLY A 352 1.85 -7.76 -45.12
C GLY A 352 2.81 -8.16 -43.99
N SER A 353 4.03 -7.62 -43.94
CA SER A 353 4.97 -7.96 -42.88
C SER A 353 4.55 -7.41 -41.51
N LYS A 354 4.75 -8.23 -40.47
CA LYS A 354 4.46 -7.89 -39.08
C LYS A 354 5.53 -6.96 -38.52
N HIS A 355 5.11 -5.92 -37.82
CA HIS A 355 5.98 -4.89 -37.27
C HIS A 355 5.68 -4.65 -35.78
N VAL A 356 6.72 -4.36 -35.03
CA VAL A 356 6.63 -3.89 -33.64
C VAL A 356 7.01 -2.41 -33.59
N MET A 357 6.14 -1.59 -33.03
CA MET A 357 6.38 -0.15 -32.90
C MET A 357 7.36 0.11 -31.76
N CYS A 358 8.34 0.97 -32.01
CA CYS A 358 9.24 1.44 -30.95
C CYS A 358 8.47 2.32 -29.95
N PRO A 359 8.50 2.03 -28.65
CA PRO A 359 7.79 2.84 -27.64
C PRO A 359 8.35 4.26 -27.54
N ASP A 360 9.62 4.48 -27.88
CA ASP A 360 10.28 5.77 -27.69
C ASP A 360 10.08 6.73 -28.87
N CYS A 361 10.17 6.24 -30.10
CA CYS A 361 10.10 7.07 -31.31
C CYS A 361 8.90 6.77 -32.22
N GLY A 362 8.10 5.76 -31.88
CA GLY A 362 6.91 5.37 -32.64
C GLY A 362 7.18 4.63 -33.96
N LYS A 363 8.44 4.55 -34.45
CA LYS A 363 8.74 3.93 -35.75
C LYS A 363 8.65 2.40 -35.71
N GLY A 364 8.20 1.82 -36.83
CA GLY A 364 8.09 0.38 -37.01
C GLY A 364 9.44 -0.31 -37.19
N ASN A 365 9.62 -1.42 -36.48
CA ASN A 365 10.77 -2.32 -36.56
C ASN A 365 10.26 -3.74 -36.87
N LEU A 366 11.16 -4.60 -37.34
CA LEU A 366 10.87 -6.03 -37.53
C LEU A 366 10.63 -6.69 -36.17
N GLU A 367 9.86 -7.79 -36.14
CA GLU A 367 9.46 -8.50 -34.92
C GLU A 367 10.64 -8.88 -34.02
N ASP A 368 11.77 -9.31 -34.58
CA ASP A 368 12.95 -9.77 -33.82
C ASP A 368 14.00 -8.66 -33.59
N SER A 369 13.64 -7.39 -33.82
CA SER A 369 14.59 -6.29 -33.64
C SER A 369 14.90 -6.08 -32.17
N LYS A 370 16.16 -6.26 -31.75
CA LYS A 370 16.61 -5.97 -30.37
C LYS A 370 16.81 -4.48 -30.11
N VAL A 371 17.06 -3.71 -31.16
CA VAL A 371 17.33 -2.27 -31.12
C VAL A 371 16.52 -1.59 -32.22
N CYS A 372 15.96 -0.42 -31.91
CA CYS A 372 15.21 0.36 -32.87
C CYS A 372 16.16 0.95 -33.91
N ARG A 373 15.89 0.67 -35.19
CA ARG A 373 16.69 1.17 -36.33
C ARG A 373 16.65 2.69 -36.50
N ALA A 374 15.69 3.36 -35.87
CA ALA A 374 15.44 4.78 -36.05
C ALA A 374 16.03 5.65 -34.95
N CYS A 375 15.95 5.22 -33.69
CA CYS A 375 16.43 5.99 -32.54
C CYS A 375 17.57 5.32 -31.77
N GLY A 376 17.88 4.05 -32.04
CA GLY A 376 18.96 3.32 -31.36
C GLY A 376 18.59 2.76 -29.98
N ASN A 377 17.36 2.96 -29.50
CA ASN A 377 16.93 2.43 -28.21
C ASN A 377 16.57 0.94 -28.25
N GLY A 378 16.70 0.25 -27.12
CA GLY A 378 16.35 -1.17 -27.01
C GLY A 378 14.85 -1.42 -27.20
N MET A 379 14.50 -2.37 -28.06
CA MET A 379 13.11 -2.79 -28.25
C MET A 379 12.66 -3.71 -27.11
N PRO A 380 11.35 -3.75 -26.78
CA PRO A 380 10.83 -4.68 -25.77
C PRO A 380 11.16 -6.14 -26.10
N VAL A 381 11.55 -6.90 -25.08
CA VAL A 381 11.88 -8.33 -25.15
C VAL A 381 10.88 -9.15 -24.33
N PRO A 382 10.49 -10.35 -24.79
CA PRO A 382 9.59 -11.20 -24.03
C PRO A 382 10.25 -11.72 -22.74
N CYS A 383 9.49 -11.81 -21.67
CA CYS A 383 9.94 -12.40 -20.41
C CYS A 383 10.15 -13.91 -20.55
N ASN A 384 11.33 -14.39 -20.13
CA ASN A 384 11.69 -15.81 -20.21
C ASN A 384 10.79 -16.75 -19.38
N ASN A 385 10.00 -16.21 -18.44
CA ASN A 385 9.10 -16.99 -17.59
C ASN A 385 7.62 -16.87 -18.02
N CYS A 386 7.11 -15.64 -18.16
CA CYS A 386 5.68 -15.42 -18.43
C CYS A 386 5.36 -14.97 -19.87
N GLY A 387 6.37 -14.70 -20.71
CA GLY A 387 6.17 -14.25 -22.09
C GLY A 387 5.75 -12.78 -22.25
N GLU A 388 5.49 -12.05 -21.17
CA GLU A 388 5.12 -10.62 -21.19
C GLU A 388 6.17 -9.76 -21.91
N SER A 389 5.75 -8.74 -22.66
CA SER A 389 6.68 -7.83 -23.34
C SER A 389 7.28 -6.84 -22.35
N VAL A 390 8.57 -6.99 -22.06
CA VAL A 390 9.29 -6.20 -21.06
C VAL A 390 10.26 -5.26 -21.76
N GLN A 391 10.33 -4.00 -21.34
CA GLN A 391 11.31 -3.06 -21.88
C GLN A 391 12.74 -3.59 -21.74
N SER A 392 13.56 -3.45 -22.79
CA SER A 392 14.96 -3.85 -22.76
C SER A 392 15.73 -3.05 -21.70
N GLY A 393 16.60 -3.71 -20.95
CA GLY A 393 17.45 -3.09 -19.92
C GLY A 393 16.88 -3.08 -18.49
N VAL A 394 15.70 -3.64 -18.24
CA VAL A 394 15.19 -3.83 -16.87
C VAL A 394 15.70 -5.15 -16.27
N ASN A 395 16.00 -5.15 -14.98
CA ASN A 395 16.57 -6.33 -14.29
C ASN A 395 15.53 -7.40 -13.93
N PHE A 396 14.27 -7.01 -13.75
CA PHE A 396 13.18 -7.91 -13.34
C PHE A 396 11.92 -7.64 -14.17
N CYS A 397 11.19 -8.70 -14.48
CA CYS A 397 9.89 -8.59 -15.15
C CYS A 397 8.87 -7.93 -14.20
N PRO A 398 8.24 -6.81 -14.58
CA PRO A 398 7.27 -6.13 -13.74
C PRO A 398 5.96 -6.92 -13.54
N ASN A 399 5.69 -7.92 -14.38
CA ASN A 399 4.50 -8.76 -14.28
C ASN A 399 4.73 -9.95 -13.33
N CYS A 400 5.74 -10.80 -13.62
CA CYS A 400 5.96 -12.04 -12.86
C CYS A 400 7.11 -11.99 -11.84
N GLY A 401 7.86 -10.89 -11.75
CA GLY A 401 8.99 -10.73 -10.83
C GLY A 401 10.25 -11.52 -11.21
N ASN A 402 10.23 -12.31 -12.29
CA ASN A 402 11.39 -13.10 -12.71
C ASN A 402 12.56 -12.21 -13.17
N SER A 403 13.79 -12.61 -12.86
CA SER A 403 15.00 -11.92 -13.34
C SER A 403 15.07 -11.99 -14.87
N MET A 404 15.23 -10.82 -15.49
CA MET A 404 15.49 -10.68 -16.94
C MET A 404 16.98 -10.83 -17.25
N VAL A 405 17.83 -10.75 -16.23
CA VAL A 405 19.28 -10.97 -16.32
C VAL A 405 19.57 -12.46 -16.27
N LEU A 406 20.25 -12.98 -17.29
CA LEU A 406 20.73 -14.37 -17.31
C LEU A 406 21.92 -14.48 -16.35
N ARG A 407 21.88 -15.46 -15.44
CA ARG A 407 22.96 -15.73 -14.48
C ARG A 407 23.42 -17.17 -14.59
N CYS A 408 24.70 -17.41 -14.40
CA CYS A 408 25.26 -18.75 -14.35
C CYS A 408 24.71 -19.51 -13.13
N GLY A 409 24.20 -20.73 -13.33
CA GLY A 409 23.71 -21.58 -12.22
C GLY A 409 24.80 -22.01 -11.24
N GLY A 410 26.08 -21.96 -11.61
CA GLY A 410 27.21 -22.32 -10.75
C GLY A 410 27.68 -21.18 -9.83
N CYS A 411 28.03 -20.03 -10.42
CA CYS A 411 28.63 -18.91 -9.69
C CYS A 411 27.75 -17.65 -9.62
N SER A 412 26.54 -17.67 -10.18
CA SER A 412 25.59 -16.55 -10.21
C SER A 412 26.07 -15.26 -10.91
N VAL A 413 27.19 -15.30 -11.63
CA VAL A 413 27.64 -14.18 -12.48
C VAL A 413 26.67 -13.96 -13.63
N GLU A 414 26.47 -12.71 -14.00
CA GLU A 414 25.68 -12.33 -15.17
C GLU A 414 26.35 -12.82 -16.46
N VAL A 415 25.56 -13.41 -17.35
CA VAL A 415 26.02 -13.99 -18.62
C VAL A 415 25.24 -13.38 -19.79
N LYS A 416 25.93 -13.25 -20.93
CA LYS A 416 25.32 -12.66 -22.13
C LYS A 416 24.47 -13.70 -22.87
N PRO A 417 23.34 -13.30 -23.49
CA PRO A 417 22.54 -14.19 -24.31
C PRO A 417 23.38 -14.86 -25.42
N GLY A 418 23.34 -16.19 -25.49
CA GLY A 418 24.10 -16.98 -26.48
C GLY A 418 25.48 -17.47 -26.00
N GLN A 419 25.91 -17.14 -24.78
CA GLN A 419 27.10 -17.75 -24.18
C GLN A 419 26.82 -19.22 -23.84
N LYS A 420 27.68 -20.13 -24.31
CA LYS A 420 27.58 -21.58 -24.02
C LYS A 420 28.24 -21.99 -22.70
N PHE A 421 29.22 -21.20 -22.26
CA PHE A 421 29.98 -21.43 -21.03
C PHE A 421 30.11 -20.13 -20.25
N CYS A 422 30.10 -20.25 -18.92
CA CYS A 422 30.35 -19.15 -18.01
C CYS A 422 31.80 -18.69 -18.12
N HIS A 423 32.02 -17.41 -18.38
CA HIS A 423 33.37 -16.83 -18.49
C HIS A 423 34.16 -16.83 -17.17
N GLU A 424 33.47 -16.78 -16.02
CA GLU A 424 34.13 -16.84 -14.71
C GLU A 424 34.42 -18.27 -14.22
N CYS A 425 33.44 -19.17 -14.22
CA CYS A 425 33.58 -20.49 -13.59
C CYS A 425 33.61 -21.68 -14.56
N GLY A 426 33.47 -21.46 -15.87
CA GLY A 426 33.51 -22.52 -16.89
C GLY A 426 32.28 -23.42 -16.98
N ASN A 427 31.27 -23.26 -16.11
CA ASN A 427 30.03 -24.04 -16.18
C ASN A 427 29.27 -23.84 -17.50
N VAL A 428 28.60 -24.88 -17.98
CA VAL A 428 27.66 -24.81 -19.11
C VAL A 428 26.43 -24.00 -18.70
N LEU A 429 25.97 -23.09 -19.57
CA LEU A 429 24.90 -22.13 -19.32
C LEU A 429 23.54 -22.53 -19.88
#